data_AF-A0A0C9WQF8-F1
#
_entry.id   AF-A0A0C9WQF8-F1
#
_cell.length_a   1.000
_cell.length_b   1.000
_cell.length_c   1.000
_cell.angle_alpha   90.00
_cell.angle_beta   90.00
_cell.angle_gamma   90.00
#
_symmetry.space_group_name_H-M   'P 1'
#
loop_
_entity.id
_entity.type
_entity.pdbx_description
1 polymer ?
#
loop_
_entity_poly.entity_id
_entity_poly.type
_entity_poly.pdbx_seq_one_letter_code
_entity_poly.pdbx_strand_id
1 'polypeptide(L)'
;MAFILRPLEKLGVMGLHLQSRDGAIHDCHPIFAAHIEDYPEQVLVTAIKTGECPICPAKGDELEDPDCVREHRDLTEILDALNSIDKGATEFTHACKAAGINPIQQPFWKNLPFVHIYHCITPNILHQLYQGVIKHVISWVCSACGDAGIDARCRRLPPISDYSSRASHTCLELLVLSMTKFVDSSLAFLSTFSSQMACGTCLICAVRGILDFLYLAKYPVHTTETLDELDAVLQEFDDNKKIFINLCIHNDFNFPKGHFTHHYRYLIQLYETADIFNTEYTERLHIDLAKDAYHSTNSKDEYPQMTLWLDCHERILLHDKYLRWRLSTVALDNSGDQPLLPPPPLLPKCPLLVFPCEVKMSQRHTEYGVSLDTIKESYRASCFNTVLARYIIHLKHPEFPQRQVTNAAEDFHIPFHKVSVFHRIKFISHDPFSTNPSADIVVDSIHSEPPGLDKYGKVIPA
;
A
#
# COMPACT_ATOMS: atom_id res chain seq x y z
N MET A 1 25.64 5.81 2.45
CA MET A 1 24.92 6.99 1.93
C MET A 1 25.84 8.11 1.41
N ALA A 2 26.80 8.62 2.20
CA ALA A 2 27.67 9.75 1.79
C ALA A 2 28.36 9.58 0.42
N PHE A 3 28.85 8.37 0.11
CA PHE A 3 29.46 8.10 -1.20
C PHE A 3 28.46 8.23 -2.36
N ILE A 4 27.23 7.73 -2.18
CA ILE A 4 26.16 7.75 -3.19
C ILE A 4 25.70 9.19 -3.45
N LEU A 5 25.54 9.98 -2.38
CA LEU A 5 25.01 11.35 -2.47
C LEU A 5 26.08 12.42 -2.73
N ARG A 6 27.38 12.08 -2.71
CA ARG A 6 28.48 13.02 -2.97
C ARG A 6 28.29 13.91 -4.21
N PRO A 7 27.76 13.41 -5.36
CA PRO A 7 27.53 14.27 -6.52
C PRO A 7 26.58 15.45 -6.23
N LEU A 8 25.64 15.30 -5.29
CA LEU A 8 24.68 16.35 -4.93
C LEU A 8 25.32 17.54 -4.21
N GLU A 9 26.48 17.37 -3.56
CA GLU A 9 27.21 18.49 -2.95
C GLU A 9 27.52 19.59 -3.97
N LYS A 10 27.91 19.17 -5.18
CA LYS A 10 28.22 20.08 -6.29
C LYS A 10 26.98 20.39 -7.12
N LEU A 11 26.22 19.36 -7.50
CA LEU A 11 25.08 19.50 -8.42
C LEU A 11 23.90 20.26 -7.80
N GLY A 12 23.69 20.16 -6.48
CA GLY A 12 22.64 20.93 -5.81
C GLY A 12 22.89 22.44 -5.89
N VAL A 13 24.16 22.88 -5.88
CA VAL A 13 24.51 24.30 -6.01
C VAL A 13 24.61 24.73 -7.48
N MET A 14 25.31 23.96 -8.31
CA MET A 14 25.58 24.34 -9.70
C MET A 14 24.42 24.09 -10.65
N GLY A 15 23.52 23.18 -10.29
CA GLY A 15 22.49 22.66 -11.18
C GLY A 15 23.02 21.72 -12.24
N LEU A 16 22.10 21.08 -12.95
CA LEU A 16 22.32 20.37 -14.20
C LEU A 16 21.14 20.57 -15.14
N HIS A 17 21.42 20.52 -16.44
CA HIS A 17 20.37 20.51 -17.45
C HIS A 17 19.68 19.14 -17.47
N LEU A 18 18.38 19.11 -17.17
CA LEU A 18 17.53 17.94 -17.36
C LEU A 18 16.53 18.21 -18.48
N GLN A 19 16.38 17.24 -19.37
CA GLN A 19 15.40 17.32 -20.45
C GLN A 19 14.08 16.69 -20.00
N SER A 20 12.99 17.45 -20.09
CA SER A 20 11.63 16.96 -19.87
C SER A 20 11.14 16.14 -21.07
N ARG A 21 9.99 15.46 -20.89
CA ARG A 21 9.40 14.60 -21.91
C ARG A 21 9.03 15.34 -23.21
N ASP A 22 8.62 16.60 -23.11
CA ASP A 22 8.30 17.46 -24.25
C ASP A 22 9.55 18.03 -24.95
N GLY A 23 10.75 17.68 -24.46
CA GLY A 23 12.04 18.06 -25.02
C GLY A 23 12.57 19.39 -24.49
N ALA A 24 11.84 20.09 -23.62
CA ALA A 24 12.34 21.29 -22.96
C ALA A 24 13.51 20.95 -22.03
N ILE A 25 14.45 21.89 -21.90
CA ILE A 25 15.62 21.74 -21.03
C ILE A 25 15.43 22.66 -19.83
N HIS A 26 15.56 22.09 -18.64
CA HIS A 26 15.41 22.78 -17.38
C HIS A 26 16.74 22.79 -16.62
N ASP A 27 17.07 23.95 -16.04
CA ASP A 27 18.11 24.05 -15.03
C ASP A 27 17.59 23.45 -13.72
N CYS A 28 18.05 22.25 -13.39
CA CYS A 28 17.58 21.50 -12.23
C CYS A 28 18.67 21.39 -11.16
N HIS A 29 18.32 21.72 -9.93
CA HIS A 29 19.19 21.65 -8.76
C HIS A 29 18.73 20.49 -7.87
N PRO A 30 19.31 19.28 -8.01
CA PRO A 30 18.87 18.13 -7.23
C PRO A 30 19.27 18.31 -5.76
N ILE A 31 18.30 18.08 -4.88
CA ILE A 31 18.47 18.16 -3.43
C ILE A 31 18.08 16.84 -2.79
N PHE A 32 18.61 16.57 -1.59
CA PHE A 32 18.13 15.48 -0.76
C PHE A 32 16.87 15.95 -0.03
N ALA A 33 15.70 15.54 -0.54
CA ALA A 33 14.41 16.07 -0.10
C ALA A 33 13.73 15.20 0.96
N ALA A 34 13.80 13.87 0.82
CA ALA A 34 13.05 12.92 1.63
C ALA A 34 13.89 11.68 1.95
N HIS A 35 13.70 11.14 3.15
CA HIS A 35 14.32 9.91 3.62
C HIS A 35 13.25 9.00 4.22
N ILE A 36 12.89 7.97 3.45
CA ILE A 36 11.82 7.05 3.78
C ILE A 36 12.43 5.84 4.49
N GLU A 37 12.31 5.80 5.81
CA GLU A 37 12.76 4.68 6.63
C GLU A 37 11.81 4.47 7.82
N ASP A 38 11.97 3.36 8.54
CA ASP A 38 11.31 3.15 9.82
C ASP A 38 12.08 3.78 10.99
N TYR A 39 11.54 3.66 12.19
CA TYR A 39 11.94 4.51 13.31
C TYR A 39 13.42 4.37 13.75
N PRO A 40 14.00 3.16 13.89
CA PRO A 40 15.41 3.03 14.28
C PRO A 40 16.37 3.71 13.29
N GLU A 41 16.06 3.63 12.00
CA GLU A 41 16.81 4.22 10.90
C GLU A 41 16.65 5.74 10.89
N GLN A 42 15.44 6.24 11.13
CA GLN A 42 15.20 7.67 11.35
C GLN A 42 16.04 8.20 12.52
N VAL A 43 16.12 7.45 13.63
CA VAL A 43 16.94 7.78 14.80
C VAL A 43 18.42 7.89 14.43
N LEU A 44 18.94 6.95 13.65
CA LEU A 44 20.32 6.95 13.19
C LEU A 44 20.64 8.15 12.29
N VAL A 45 19.74 8.44 11.34
CA VAL A 45 19.95 9.48 10.33
C VAL A 45 19.86 10.87 10.94
N THR A 46 18.91 11.09 11.85
CA THR A 46 18.70 12.38 12.53
C THR A 46 19.58 12.55 13.77
N ALA A 47 20.40 11.54 14.08
CA ALA A 47 21.28 11.50 15.24
C ALA A 47 20.57 11.67 16.59
N ILE A 48 19.26 11.47 16.69
CA ILE A 48 18.55 11.59 17.96
C ILE A 48 18.77 10.36 18.85
N LYS A 49 18.29 10.40 20.09
CA LYS A 49 18.26 9.23 20.97
C LYS A 49 17.00 8.41 20.71
N THR A 50 17.13 7.08 20.83
CA THR A 50 15.98 6.18 20.79
C THR A 50 14.98 6.55 21.88
N GLY A 51 13.70 6.64 21.51
CA GLY A 51 12.62 7.10 22.39
C GLY A 51 12.27 8.57 22.23
N GLU A 52 13.00 9.36 21.42
CA GLU A 52 12.66 10.76 21.12
C GLU A 52 11.96 10.91 19.75
N CYS A 53 11.38 12.08 19.50
CA CYS A 53 10.82 12.44 18.18
C CYS A 53 11.93 12.75 17.16
N PRO A 54 11.88 12.17 15.94
CA PRO A 54 12.87 12.41 14.88
C PRO A 54 12.67 13.73 14.14
N ILE A 55 11.63 14.52 14.46
CA ILE A 55 11.29 15.78 13.79
C ILE A 55 11.45 16.96 14.75
N CYS A 56 10.73 16.95 15.86
CA CYS A 56 10.71 18.03 16.85
C CYS A 56 11.59 17.71 18.07
N PRO A 57 11.88 18.68 18.95
CA PRO A 57 12.70 18.48 20.15
C PRO A 57 11.98 17.78 21.32
N ALA A 58 10.78 17.22 21.12
CA ALA A 58 10.05 16.52 22.17
C ALA A 58 10.85 15.33 22.73
N LYS A 59 10.95 15.28 24.06
CA LYS A 59 11.63 14.22 24.79
C LYS A 59 10.70 13.04 25.02
N GLY A 60 11.28 11.88 25.33
CA GLY A 60 10.55 10.63 25.48
C GLY A 60 9.38 10.70 26.48
N ASP A 61 9.53 11.44 27.58
CA ASP A 61 8.51 11.62 28.62
C ASP A 61 7.48 12.73 28.32
N GLU A 62 7.68 13.49 27.25
CA GLU A 62 6.77 14.56 26.80
C GLU A 62 5.88 14.09 25.62
N LEU A 63 6.17 12.92 25.02
CA LEU A 63 5.60 12.48 23.74
C LEU A 63 4.08 12.31 23.74
N GLU A 64 3.46 12.03 24.89
CA GLU A 64 2.02 11.83 24.99
C GLU A 64 1.20 13.12 24.86
N ASP A 65 1.83 14.27 25.11
CA ASP A 65 1.23 15.60 25.08
C ASP A 65 1.15 16.12 23.63
N PRO A 66 -0.05 16.30 23.05
CA PRO A 66 -0.19 16.86 21.71
C PRO A 66 0.45 18.24 21.57
N ASP A 67 0.46 19.04 22.65
CA ASP A 67 1.01 20.40 22.65
C ASP A 67 2.56 20.41 22.65
N CYS A 68 3.21 19.23 22.80
CA CYS A 68 4.67 19.12 22.69
C CYS A 68 5.17 19.10 21.24
N VAL A 69 4.27 19.07 20.25
CA VAL A 69 4.61 19.28 18.84
C VAL A 69 5.10 20.71 18.66
N ARG A 70 6.41 20.84 18.51
CA ARG A 70 7.11 22.11 18.34
C ARG A 70 7.71 22.20 16.95
N GLU A 71 8.24 23.37 16.63
CA GLU A 71 9.09 23.55 15.46
C GLU A 71 10.24 22.53 15.43
N HIS A 72 10.76 22.31 14.23
CA HIS A 72 11.85 21.39 13.99
C HIS A 72 13.07 21.75 14.84
N ARG A 73 13.89 20.75 15.13
CA ARG A 73 15.17 20.96 15.82
C ARG A 73 16.03 21.96 15.03
N ASP A 74 16.69 22.88 15.75
CA ASP A 74 17.53 23.90 15.13
C ASP A 74 18.76 23.27 14.48
N LEU A 75 18.74 23.20 13.16
CA LEU A 75 19.84 22.64 12.37
C LEU A 75 21.15 23.44 12.56
N THR A 76 21.07 24.74 12.83
CA THR A 76 22.27 25.58 13.04
C THR A 76 23.00 25.16 14.30
N GLU A 77 22.29 25.05 15.43
CA GLU A 77 22.85 24.57 16.69
C GLU A 77 23.44 23.16 16.56
N ILE A 78 22.78 22.31 15.78
CA ILE A 78 23.22 20.94 15.52
C ILE A 78 24.47 20.90 14.65
N LEU A 79 24.54 21.70 13.57
CA LEU A 79 25.74 21.81 12.74
C LEU A 79 26.92 22.38 13.53
N ASP A 80 26.69 23.36 14.40
CA ASP A 80 27.71 23.92 15.30
C ASP A 80 28.24 22.87 16.27
N ALA A 81 27.34 22.06 16.87
CA ALA A 81 27.74 20.94 17.70
C ALA A 81 28.56 19.90 16.90
N LEU A 82 28.15 19.56 15.68
CA LEU A 82 28.86 18.64 14.80
C LEU A 82 30.21 19.18 14.31
N ASN A 83 30.38 20.50 14.22
CA ASN A 83 31.62 21.16 13.85
C ASN A 83 32.59 21.32 15.03
N SER A 84 32.14 21.12 16.27
CA SER A 84 33.00 21.18 17.45
C SER A 84 33.99 20.01 17.58
N ILE A 85 33.96 19.04 16.67
CA ILE A 85 34.88 17.89 16.64
C ILE A 85 36.36 18.30 16.64
N ASP A 86 36.69 19.41 15.98
CA ASP A 86 38.07 19.94 15.91
C ASP A 86 38.55 20.50 17.25
N LYS A 87 37.64 20.78 18.20
CA LYS A 87 37.96 21.25 19.55
C LYS A 87 38.31 20.10 20.51
N GLY A 88 38.20 18.85 20.06
CA GLY A 88 38.51 17.64 20.83
C GLY A 88 37.28 16.87 21.29
N ALA A 89 37.48 15.58 21.61
CA ALA A 89 36.40 14.62 21.86
C ALA A 89 35.47 14.99 23.03
N THR A 90 36.02 15.58 24.10
CA THR A 90 35.24 15.99 25.28
C THR A 90 34.27 17.12 24.94
N GLU A 91 34.76 18.17 24.28
CA GLU A 91 33.96 19.31 23.86
C GLU A 91 32.90 18.87 22.84
N PHE A 92 33.28 18.03 21.89
CA PHE A 92 32.38 17.44 20.90
C PHE A 92 31.20 16.69 21.55
N THR A 93 31.50 15.83 22.51
CA THR A 93 30.47 15.06 23.21
C THR A 93 29.57 15.96 24.05
N HIS A 94 30.14 17.00 24.68
CA HIS A 94 29.38 17.97 25.46
C HIS A 94 28.45 18.80 24.58
N ALA A 95 28.95 19.33 23.46
CA ALA A 95 28.17 20.11 22.51
C ALA A 95 27.03 19.28 21.89
N CYS A 96 27.30 18.04 21.45
CA CYS A 96 26.26 17.14 20.94
C CYS A 96 25.19 16.84 21.99
N LYS A 97 25.61 16.59 23.24
CA LYS A 97 24.66 16.37 24.35
C LYS A 97 23.79 17.59 24.62
N ALA A 98 24.36 18.81 24.56
CA ALA A 98 23.63 20.06 24.73
C ALA A 98 22.61 20.30 23.61
N ALA A 99 22.99 19.99 22.36
CA ALA A 99 22.11 20.02 21.19
C ALA A 99 21.10 18.85 21.13
N GLY A 100 21.15 17.91 22.08
CA GLY A 100 20.22 16.79 22.15
C GLY A 100 20.41 15.71 21.08
N ILE A 101 21.64 15.56 20.54
CA ILE A 101 21.98 14.55 19.53
C ILE A 101 23.11 13.63 19.99
N ASN A 102 23.18 12.46 19.37
CA ASN A 102 24.29 11.52 19.49
C ASN A 102 25.52 12.05 18.75
N PRO A 103 26.74 11.84 19.29
CA PRO A 103 27.98 12.36 18.72
C PRO A 103 28.41 11.57 17.47
N ILE A 104 27.79 11.87 16.32
CA ILE A 104 28.12 11.31 15.01
C ILE A 104 29.13 12.23 14.31
N GLN A 105 30.32 11.72 14.00
CA GLN A 105 31.42 12.57 13.50
C GLN A 105 31.13 13.21 12.13
N GLN A 106 30.57 12.45 11.20
CA GLN A 106 30.36 12.86 9.80
C GLN A 106 29.03 12.29 9.28
N PRO A 107 27.87 12.84 9.69
CA PRO A 107 26.60 12.44 9.10
C PRO A 107 26.59 12.79 7.60
N PHE A 108 26.01 11.91 6.78
CA PHE A 108 26.14 11.99 5.32
C PHE A 108 25.54 13.25 4.70
N TRP A 109 24.58 13.87 5.39
CA TRP A 109 23.85 15.04 4.93
C TRP A 109 24.51 16.37 5.32
N LYS A 110 25.55 16.35 6.16
CA LYS A 110 26.21 17.55 6.69
C LYS A 110 26.70 18.53 5.62
N ASN A 111 27.20 17.99 4.50
CA ASN A 111 27.78 18.78 3.42
C ASN A 111 26.82 19.00 2.25
N LEU A 112 25.59 18.47 2.32
CA LEU A 112 24.62 18.60 1.24
C LEU A 112 24.00 20.00 1.25
N PRO A 113 23.90 20.68 0.11
CA PRO A 113 23.33 22.02 0.02
C PRO A 113 21.80 21.98 0.19
N PHE A 114 21.25 22.98 0.88
CA PHE A 114 19.79 23.17 1.05
C PHE A 114 19.08 22.01 1.76
N VAL A 115 19.80 21.21 2.54
CA VAL A 115 19.22 20.07 3.26
C VAL A 115 18.94 20.43 4.72
N HIS A 116 17.72 20.12 5.17
CA HIS A 116 17.35 20.11 6.57
C HIS A 116 16.90 18.71 6.97
N ILE A 117 17.75 17.95 7.66
CA ILE A 117 17.52 16.51 7.85
C ILE A 117 16.21 16.20 8.58
N TYR A 118 15.81 17.05 9.52
CA TYR A 118 14.56 16.89 10.27
C TYR A 118 13.31 17.19 9.42
N HIS A 119 13.47 17.93 8.31
CA HIS A 119 12.40 18.08 7.33
C HIS A 119 12.32 16.83 6.45
N CYS A 120 13.46 16.23 6.09
CA CYS A 120 13.50 15.05 5.23
C CYS A 120 12.80 13.79 5.81
N ILE A 121 12.33 13.81 7.06
CA ILE A 121 11.56 12.72 7.63
C ILE A 121 10.12 12.79 7.14
N THR A 122 9.70 11.78 6.38
CA THR A 122 8.38 11.75 5.74
C THR A 122 7.40 10.83 6.48
N PRO A 123 6.09 10.98 6.25
CA PRO A 123 5.09 10.03 6.73
C PRO A 123 5.36 8.62 6.17
N ASN A 124 5.15 7.60 7.00
CA ASN A 124 5.25 6.20 6.59
C ASN A 124 4.08 5.42 7.20
N ILE A 125 3.02 5.25 6.41
CA ILE A 125 1.78 4.60 6.86
C ILE A 125 2.05 3.18 7.38
N LEU A 126 2.91 2.42 6.71
CA LEU A 126 3.23 1.05 7.14
C LEU A 126 3.87 1.00 8.52
N HIS A 127 5.03 1.66 8.67
CA HIS A 127 5.86 1.47 9.86
C HIS A 127 5.39 2.32 11.05
N GLN A 128 4.74 3.45 10.78
CA GLN A 128 4.23 4.35 11.82
C GLN A 128 2.79 4.00 12.20
N LEU A 129 1.85 3.95 11.25
CA LEU A 129 0.45 3.71 11.57
C LEU A 129 0.17 2.22 11.76
N TYR A 130 0.33 1.40 10.71
CA TYR A 130 -0.05 -0.01 10.78
C TYR A 130 0.74 -0.79 11.83
N GLN A 131 2.07 -0.80 11.71
CA GLN A 131 2.93 -1.55 12.62
C GLN A 131 3.17 -0.82 13.94
N GLY A 132 3.05 0.50 13.95
CA GLY A 132 3.46 1.34 15.08
C GLY A 132 2.35 1.78 16.03
N VAL A 133 1.13 1.93 15.53
CA VAL A 133 -0.03 2.35 16.35
C VAL A 133 -1.12 1.30 16.29
N ILE A 134 -1.60 0.97 15.10
CA ILE A 134 -2.76 0.10 14.88
C ILE A 134 -2.54 -1.31 15.41
N LYS A 135 -1.35 -1.90 15.17
CA LYS A 135 -0.98 -3.20 15.75
C LYS A 135 -1.10 -3.23 17.29
N HIS A 136 -0.78 -2.12 17.95
CA HIS A 136 -0.90 -2.01 19.41
C HIS A 136 -2.35 -1.80 19.84
N VAL A 137 -3.08 -0.90 19.17
CA VAL A 137 -4.53 -0.69 19.40
C VAL A 137 -5.31 -1.99 19.28
N ILE A 138 -5.01 -2.80 18.27
CA ILE A 138 -5.53 -4.15 18.07
C ILE A 138 -5.30 -5.01 19.31
N SER A 139 -4.04 -5.07 19.79
CA SER A 139 -3.69 -5.87 20.96
C SER A 139 -4.43 -5.37 22.20
N TRP A 140 -4.55 -4.05 22.38
CA TRP A 140 -5.25 -3.44 23.50
C TRP A 140 -6.74 -3.75 23.49
N VAL A 141 -7.38 -3.73 22.32
CA VAL A 141 -8.80 -4.07 22.20
C VAL A 141 -9.04 -5.56 22.45
N CYS A 142 -8.16 -6.45 21.97
CA CYS A 142 -8.25 -7.87 22.33
C CYS A 142 -8.15 -8.07 23.85
N SER A 143 -7.27 -7.33 24.54
CA SER A 143 -7.20 -7.36 26.01
C SER A 143 -8.46 -6.80 26.68
N ALA A 144 -9.06 -5.74 26.14
CA ALA A 144 -10.29 -5.13 26.68
C ALA A 144 -11.53 -6.01 26.53
N CYS A 145 -11.69 -6.64 25.35
CA CYS A 145 -12.92 -7.32 24.95
C CYS A 145 -12.85 -8.85 25.08
N GLY A 146 -11.64 -9.41 25.20
CA GLY A 146 -11.37 -10.84 25.21
C GLY A 146 -11.42 -11.48 23.83
N ASP A 147 -10.46 -12.38 23.56
CA ASP A 147 -10.29 -13.03 22.26
C ASP A 147 -11.56 -13.75 21.77
N ALA A 148 -12.30 -14.41 22.68
CA ALA A 148 -13.53 -15.13 22.34
C ALA A 148 -14.64 -14.18 21.85
N GLY A 149 -14.72 -12.97 22.41
CA GLY A 149 -15.70 -11.95 22.01
C GLY A 149 -15.40 -11.37 20.63
N ILE A 150 -14.12 -11.13 20.35
CA ILE A 150 -13.64 -10.67 19.05
C ILE A 150 -13.81 -11.76 17.99
N ASP A 151 -13.35 -12.99 18.25
CA ASP A 151 -13.48 -14.11 17.33
C ASP A 151 -14.94 -14.44 16.97
N ALA A 152 -15.84 -14.40 17.96
CA ALA A 152 -17.27 -14.59 17.71
C ALA A 152 -17.90 -13.50 16.82
N ARG A 153 -17.29 -12.31 16.73
CA ARG A 153 -17.70 -11.24 15.82
C ARG A 153 -17.03 -11.36 14.46
N CYS A 154 -15.74 -11.69 14.41
CA CYS A 154 -15.03 -12.03 13.17
C CYS A 154 -15.76 -13.15 12.40
N ARG A 155 -16.26 -14.18 13.10
CA ARG A 155 -17.04 -15.27 12.50
C ARG A 155 -18.39 -14.86 11.91
N ARG A 156 -18.92 -13.68 12.26
CA ARG A 156 -20.16 -13.13 11.69
C ARG A 156 -19.89 -12.27 10.45
N LEU A 157 -18.62 -12.01 10.13
CA LEU A 157 -18.27 -11.32 8.90
C LEU A 157 -18.63 -12.22 7.70
N PRO A 158 -19.23 -11.66 6.64
CA PRO A 158 -19.42 -12.40 5.41
C PRO A 158 -18.06 -12.92 4.91
N PRO A 159 -18.01 -14.12 4.32
CA PRO A 159 -16.79 -14.64 3.71
C PRO A 159 -16.23 -13.61 2.73
N ILE A 160 -15.02 -13.13 2.97
CA ILE A 160 -14.35 -12.20 2.06
C ILE A 160 -13.73 -13.08 0.96
N SER A 161 -14.34 -13.09 -0.24
CA SER A 161 -14.06 -14.05 -1.31
C SER A 161 -12.72 -13.87 -2.01
N ASP A 162 -12.04 -12.72 -1.85
CA ASP A 162 -10.98 -12.33 -2.79
C ASP A 162 -9.55 -12.35 -2.24
N TYR A 163 -9.34 -12.66 -0.96
CA TYR A 163 -7.99 -12.61 -0.38
C TYR A 163 -7.33 -13.98 -0.32
N SER A 164 -6.66 -14.33 -1.43
CA SER A 164 -5.72 -15.46 -1.48
C SER A 164 -4.58 -15.25 -0.49
N SER A 165 -4.52 -16.16 0.49
CA SER A 165 -3.39 -16.50 1.35
C SER A 165 -2.01 -16.02 0.87
N ARG A 166 -1.57 -14.83 1.29
CA ARG A 166 -0.15 -14.45 1.36
C ARG A 166 0.05 -13.53 2.56
N ALA A 167 1.00 -13.90 3.40
CA ALA A 167 1.08 -13.55 4.81
C ALA A 167 1.94 -12.30 5.06
N SER A 168 1.35 -11.28 5.67
CA SER A 168 1.90 -10.41 6.75
C SER A 168 1.06 -9.13 6.86
N HIS A 169 0.84 -8.42 5.75
CA HIS A 169 0.06 -7.15 5.70
C HIS A 169 -1.46 -7.41 5.67
N THR A 170 -1.87 -8.48 4.99
CA THR A 170 -3.27 -8.92 4.86
C THR A 170 -3.93 -9.18 6.23
N CYS A 171 -3.17 -9.65 7.23
CA CYS A 171 -3.72 -9.87 8.57
C CYS A 171 -4.06 -8.56 9.28
N LEU A 172 -3.22 -7.53 9.16
CA LEU A 172 -3.48 -6.24 9.80
C LEU A 172 -4.65 -5.52 9.12
N GLU A 173 -4.73 -5.55 7.80
CA GLU A 173 -5.87 -4.98 7.06
C GLU A 173 -7.19 -5.70 7.35
N LEU A 174 -7.17 -7.04 7.37
CA LEU A 174 -8.35 -7.84 7.75
C LEU A 174 -8.75 -7.57 9.20
N LEU A 175 -7.79 -7.36 10.10
CA LEU A 175 -8.09 -7.01 11.48
C LEU A 175 -8.61 -5.58 11.60
N VAL A 176 -8.07 -4.63 10.85
CA VAL A 176 -8.59 -3.25 10.76
C VAL A 176 -10.02 -3.25 10.25
N LEU A 177 -10.32 -4.00 9.19
CA LEU A 177 -11.67 -4.19 8.68
C LEU A 177 -12.59 -4.84 9.73
N SER A 178 -12.10 -5.86 10.44
CA SER A 178 -12.83 -6.50 11.53
C SER A 178 -13.10 -5.53 12.68
N MET A 179 -12.11 -4.71 13.05
CA MET A 179 -12.17 -3.71 14.10
C MET A 179 -13.10 -2.55 13.75
N THR A 180 -13.08 -2.10 12.50
CA THR A 180 -14.03 -1.10 11.98
C THR A 180 -15.46 -1.63 12.12
N LYS A 181 -15.71 -2.86 11.67
CA LYS A 181 -17.02 -3.51 11.82
C LYS A 181 -17.36 -3.83 13.28
N PHE A 182 -16.37 -4.09 14.13
CA PHE A 182 -16.54 -4.23 15.57
C PHE A 182 -17.03 -2.92 16.17
N VAL A 183 -16.40 -1.79 15.85
CA VAL A 183 -16.80 -0.44 16.27
C VAL A 183 -18.23 -0.15 15.81
N ASP A 184 -18.54 -0.37 14.53
CA ASP A 184 -19.88 -0.15 13.97
C ASP A 184 -20.96 -1.01 14.64
N SER A 185 -20.69 -2.31 14.82
CA SER A 185 -21.63 -3.23 15.47
C SER A 185 -21.76 -2.99 16.98
N SER A 186 -20.71 -2.45 17.62
CA SER A 186 -20.71 -2.13 19.05
C SER A 186 -21.45 -0.82 19.32
N LEU A 187 -21.36 0.17 18.42
CA LEU A 187 -22.20 1.38 18.46
C LEU A 187 -23.70 1.02 18.42
N ALA A 188 -24.08 0.03 17.62
CA ALA A 188 -25.46 -0.48 17.57
C ALA A 188 -25.90 -1.26 18.82
N PHE A 189 -24.95 -1.73 19.65
CA PHE A 189 -25.22 -2.58 20.82
C PHE A 189 -25.05 -1.85 22.17
N LEU A 190 -24.27 -0.76 22.20
CA LEU A 190 -24.09 0.11 23.37
C LEU A 190 -25.39 0.77 23.86
N SER A 191 -26.48 0.73 23.08
CA SER A 191 -27.82 1.14 23.54
C SER A 191 -28.44 0.20 24.59
N THR A 192 -27.80 -0.93 24.93
CA THR A 192 -28.47 -2.05 25.65
C THR A 192 -27.89 -2.43 27.02
N PHE A 193 -26.74 -1.89 27.46
CA PHE A 193 -26.11 -2.31 28.73
C PHE A 193 -25.84 -1.13 29.67
N SER A 194 -26.67 -0.97 30.69
CA SER A 194 -26.54 0.00 31.78
C SER A 194 -25.36 -0.30 32.72
N SER A 195 -24.68 0.77 33.15
CA SER A 195 -23.64 0.90 34.21
C SER A 195 -22.16 0.70 33.87
N GLN A 196 -21.78 0.04 32.77
CA GLN A 196 -20.41 0.05 32.21
C GLN A 196 -20.24 0.97 30.99
N MET A 197 -21.28 1.76 30.69
CA MET A 197 -21.47 2.51 29.44
C MET A 197 -20.37 3.53 29.16
N ALA A 198 -19.92 4.29 30.16
CA ALA A 198 -18.91 5.33 29.95
C ALA A 198 -17.57 4.75 29.46
N CYS A 199 -17.20 3.56 29.95
CA CYS A 199 -15.98 2.88 29.56
C CYS A 199 -16.06 2.34 28.12
N GLY A 200 -17.21 1.77 27.76
CA GLY A 200 -17.46 1.26 26.40
C GLY A 200 -17.49 2.37 25.34
N THR A 201 -18.14 3.50 25.63
CA THR A 201 -18.21 4.62 24.68
C THR A 201 -16.83 5.23 24.43
N CYS A 202 -16.06 5.54 25.48
CA CYS A 202 -14.70 6.07 25.31
C CYS A 202 -13.79 5.09 24.54
N LEU A 203 -13.89 3.78 24.82
CA LEU A 203 -13.15 2.77 24.07
C LEU A 203 -13.50 2.80 22.58
N ILE A 204 -14.79 2.87 22.24
CA ILE A 204 -15.23 2.96 20.85
C ILE A 204 -14.75 4.25 20.20
N CYS A 205 -14.90 5.41 20.85
CA CYS A 205 -14.44 6.70 20.31
C CYS A 205 -12.92 6.69 20.08
N ALA A 206 -12.12 6.17 21.01
CA ALA A 206 -10.67 6.04 20.82
C ALA A 206 -10.34 5.16 19.61
N VAL A 207 -10.91 3.95 19.55
CA VAL A 207 -10.63 3.03 18.45
C VAL A 207 -11.11 3.60 17.11
N ARG A 208 -12.26 4.27 17.09
CA ARG A 208 -12.80 4.91 15.90
C ARG A 208 -11.91 6.05 15.44
N GLY A 209 -11.56 6.99 16.32
CA GLY A 209 -10.74 8.15 15.98
C GLY A 209 -9.43 7.75 15.31
N ILE A 210 -8.73 6.74 15.84
CA ILE A 210 -7.46 6.30 15.24
C ILE A 210 -7.63 5.49 13.94
N LEU A 211 -8.75 4.77 13.77
CA LEU A 211 -9.06 4.09 12.51
C LEU A 211 -9.46 5.09 11.43
N ASP A 212 -10.32 6.07 11.76
CA ASP A 212 -10.72 7.15 10.86
C ASP A 212 -9.50 8.00 10.48
N PHE A 213 -8.58 8.26 11.42
CA PHE A 213 -7.29 8.88 11.14
C PHE A 213 -6.46 8.09 10.12
N LEU A 214 -6.34 6.76 10.29
CA LEU A 214 -5.64 5.90 9.33
C LEU A 214 -6.26 5.97 7.93
N TYR A 215 -7.60 5.98 7.84
CA TYR A 215 -8.28 6.06 6.55
C TYR A 215 -8.06 7.42 5.88
N LEU A 216 -8.17 8.52 6.63
CA LEU A 216 -7.94 9.87 6.12
C LEU A 216 -6.47 10.05 5.70
N ALA A 217 -5.51 9.60 6.50
CA ALA A 217 -4.08 9.69 6.18
C ALA A 217 -3.69 8.94 4.88
N LYS A 218 -4.53 8.01 4.43
CA LYS A 218 -4.37 7.26 3.18
C LYS A 218 -4.97 7.93 1.95
N TYR A 219 -5.62 9.08 2.11
CA TYR A 219 -6.26 9.73 0.98
C TYR A 219 -5.21 10.15 -0.06
N PRO A 220 -5.46 9.88 -1.36
CA PRO A 220 -4.53 10.25 -2.43
C PRO A 220 -4.59 11.75 -2.75
N VAL A 221 -5.51 12.49 -2.16
CA VAL A 221 -5.66 13.95 -2.29
C VAL A 221 -6.28 14.49 -1.01
N HIS A 222 -5.73 15.60 -0.51
CA HIS A 222 -6.26 16.32 0.63
C HIS A 222 -6.76 17.71 0.24
N THR A 223 -7.90 18.08 0.78
CA THR A 223 -8.43 19.45 0.87
C THR A 223 -8.23 19.99 2.28
N THR A 224 -8.40 21.30 2.48
CA THR A 224 -8.37 21.89 3.83
C THR A 224 -9.41 21.24 4.74
N GLU A 225 -10.60 20.94 4.22
CA GLU A 225 -11.67 20.27 4.94
C GLU A 225 -11.23 18.86 5.41
N THR A 226 -10.63 18.06 4.52
CA THR A 226 -10.15 16.72 4.92
C THR A 226 -8.97 16.75 5.89
N LEU A 227 -8.17 17.82 5.88
CA LEU A 227 -7.10 18.00 6.87
C LEU A 227 -7.67 18.39 8.22
N ASP A 228 -8.70 19.24 8.24
CA ASP A 228 -9.40 19.61 9.47
C ASP A 228 -10.12 18.39 10.07
N GLU A 229 -10.69 17.52 9.23
CA GLU A 229 -11.21 16.22 9.63
C GLU A 229 -10.10 15.31 10.20
N LEU A 230 -8.92 15.27 9.57
CA LEU A 230 -7.77 14.48 10.03
C LEU A 230 -7.34 14.88 11.46
N ASP A 231 -7.26 16.18 11.74
CA ASP A 231 -6.94 16.67 13.09
C ASP A 231 -8.07 16.36 14.08
N ALA A 232 -9.33 16.53 13.66
CA ALA A 232 -10.49 16.30 14.52
C ALA A 232 -10.59 14.83 14.98
N VAL A 233 -10.36 13.87 14.09
CA VAL A 233 -10.39 12.44 14.45
C VAL A 233 -9.19 12.02 15.30
N LEU A 234 -8.03 12.68 15.13
CA LEU A 234 -6.87 12.47 16.01
C LEU A 234 -7.16 13.02 17.41
N GLN A 235 -7.76 14.21 17.50
CA GLN A 235 -8.19 14.78 18.77
C GLN A 235 -9.23 13.89 19.47
N GLU A 236 -10.18 13.30 18.73
CA GLU A 236 -11.13 12.33 19.30
C GLU A 236 -10.40 11.12 19.89
N PHE A 237 -9.34 10.64 19.24
CA PHE A 237 -8.49 9.59 19.81
C PHE A 237 -7.81 10.06 21.10
N ASP A 238 -7.20 11.25 21.12
CA ASP A 238 -6.50 11.77 22.28
C ASP A 238 -7.38 12.02 23.51
N ASP A 239 -8.58 12.53 23.27
CA ASP A 239 -9.57 12.77 24.33
C ASP A 239 -10.02 11.46 25.00
N ASN A 240 -9.95 10.34 24.27
CA ASN A 240 -10.47 9.05 24.72
C ASN A 240 -9.39 8.00 25.05
N LYS A 241 -8.14 8.15 24.57
CA LYS A 241 -7.07 7.12 24.70
C LYS A 241 -6.74 6.73 26.15
N LYS A 242 -6.98 7.64 27.12
CA LYS A 242 -6.83 7.36 28.56
C LYS A 242 -7.66 6.16 29.05
N ILE A 243 -8.68 5.75 28.29
CA ILE A 243 -9.46 4.56 28.62
C ILE A 243 -8.61 3.29 28.71
N PHE A 244 -7.58 3.15 27.87
CA PHE A 244 -6.68 1.99 27.91
C PHE A 244 -5.83 1.96 29.19
N ILE A 245 -5.53 3.12 29.77
CA ILE A 245 -4.85 3.23 31.08
C ILE A 245 -5.82 2.91 32.20
N ASN A 246 -7.04 3.45 32.14
CA ASN A 246 -8.09 3.18 33.14
C ASN A 246 -8.47 1.70 33.23
N LEU A 247 -8.36 0.97 32.12
CA LEU A 247 -8.56 -0.48 32.05
C LEU A 247 -7.31 -1.30 32.44
N CYS A 248 -6.22 -0.64 32.84
CA CYS A 248 -4.92 -1.26 33.14
C CYS A 248 -4.34 -2.09 31.97
N ILE A 249 -4.66 -1.71 30.73
CA ILE A 249 -4.17 -2.38 29.51
C ILE A 249 -2.82 -1.81 29.07
N HIS A 250 -2.60 -0.51 29.31
CA HIS A 250 -1.36 0.18 29.01
C HIS A 250 -1.02 1.20 30.10
N ASN A 251 0.23 1.67 30.15
CA ASN A 251 0.73 2.52 31.24
C ASN A 251 0.73 4.01 30.86
N ASP A 252 1.12 4.32 29.62
CA ASP A 252 1.31 5.68 29.11
C ASP A 252 1.19 5.66 27.57
N PHE A 253 1.24 6.83 26.93
CA PHE A 253 1.29 6.96 25.47
C PHE A 253 2.59 7.65 25.01
N ASN A 254 3.66 7.52 25.80
CA ASN A 254 4.94 8.18 25.57
C ASN A 254 5.83 7.36 24.61
N PHE A 255 5.35 7.16 23.37
CA PHE A 255 6.10 6.45 22.35
C PHE A 255 6.17 7.22 21.02
N PRO A 256 7.33 7.19 20.33
CA PRO A 256 7.59 8.04 19.16
C PRO A 256 6.58 7.90 18.03
N LYS A 257 6.12 6.67 17.74
CA LYS A 257 5.20 6.42 16.63
C LYS A 257 3.80 6.96 16.89
N GLY A 258 3.39 7.04 18.17
CA GLY A 258 2.15 7.69 18.59
C GLY A 258 2.27 9.20 18.44
N HIS A 259 3.32 9.78 19.01
CA HIS A 259 3.61 11.22 18.85
C HIS A 259 3.71 11.65 17.37
N PHE A 260 4.26 10.79 16.50
CA PHE A 260 4.42 11.09 15.08
C PHE A 260 3.08 11.36 14.38
N THR A 261 1.94 10.82 14.84
CA THR A 261 0.63 11.08 14.21
C THR A 261 0.28 12.56 14.17
N HIS A 262 0.74 13.34 15.15
CA HIS A 262 0.49 14.77 15.21
C HIS A 262 1.30 15.59 14.20
N HIS A 263 2.31 15.00 13.55
CA HIS A 263 3.07 15.63 12.47
C HIS A 263 2.41 15.43 11.09
N TYR A 264 1.42 14.53 10.97
CA TYR A 264 0.88 14.14 9.66
C TYR A 264 0.28 15.32 8.89
N ARG A 265 -0.49 16.20 9.51
CA ARG A 265 -1.05 17.37 8.80
C ARG A 265 0.05 18.23 8.20
N TYR A 266 1.04 18.60 9.01
CA TYR A 266 2.16 19.43 8.56
C TYR A 266 2.93 18.74 7.42
N LEU A 267 3.23 17.45 7.59
CA LEU A 267 3.95 16.67 6.59
C LEU A 267 3.14 16.50 5.30
N ILE A 268 1.82 16.36 5.38
CA ILE A 268 0.95 16.28 4.20
C ILE A 268 0.93 17.62 3.45
N GLN A 269 0.92 18.74 4.18
CA GLN A 269 0.99 20.06 3.56
C GLN A 269 2.35 20.31 2.89
N LEU A 270 3.42 19.75 3.44
CA LEU A 270 4.79 19.95 2.93
C LEU A 270 5.14 18.99 1.77
N TYR A 271 4.68 17.74 1.87
CA TYR A 271 5.10 16.64 0.99
C TYR A 271 3.96 16.04 0.16
N GLU A 272 2.78 16.64 0.21
CA GLU A 272 1.55 16.11 -0.38
C GLU A 272 1.11 14.81 0.31
N THR A 273 0.77 13.77 -0.43
CA THR A 273 0.07 12.62 0.15
C THR A 273 1.04 11.57 0.70
N ALA A 274 0.65 10.91 1.79
CA ALA A 274 1.51 9.96 2.50
C ALA A 274 1.75 8.65 1.73
N ASP A 275 0.97 8.38 0.68
CA ASP A 275 1.10 7.20 -0.18
C ASP A 275 2.42 7.20 -0.98
N ILE A 276 2.93 8.38 -1.36
CA ILE A 276 4.19 8.55 -2.10
C ILE A 276 5.39 8.01 -1.29
N PHE A 277 5.30 8.09 0.04
CA PHE A 277 6.35 7.68 0.97
C PHE A 277 6.03 6.34 1.68
N ASN A 278 4.94 5.68 1.29
CA ASN A 278 4.53 4.43 1.93
C ASN A 278 5.45 3.27 1.50
N THR A 279 6.04 2.58 2.47
CA THR A 279 6.98 1.47 2.22
C THR A 279 6.30 0.12 2.03
N GLU A 280 4.97 0.03 1.98
CA GLU A 280 4.28 -1.23 1.64
C GLU A 280 4.75 -1.80 0.30
N TYR A 281 4.94 -0.93 -0.70
CA TYR A 281 5.40 -1.35 -2.01
C TYR A 281 6.86 -1.88 -1.98
N THR A 282 7.73 -1.20 -1.24
CA THR A 282 9.16 -1.59 -1.15
C THR A 282 9.37 -2.82 -0.25
N GLU A 283 8.59 -2.99 0.81
CA GLU A 283 8.62 -4.20 1.65
C GLU A 283 8.21 -5.44 0.86
N ARG A 284 7.38 -5.29 -0.19
CA ARG A 284 7.10 -6.41 -1.10
C ARG A 284 8.37 -6.85 -1.83
N LEU A 285 9.19 -5.90 -2.27
CA LEU A 285 10.48 -6.17 -2.92
C LEU A 285 11.50 -6.76 -1.94
N HIS A 286 11.39 -6.52 -0.63
CA HIS A 286 12.24 -7.19 0.36
C HIS A 286 12.10 -8.73 0.34
N ILE A 287 10.94 -9.26 -0.07
CA ILE A 287 10.78 -10.71 -0.24
C ILE A 287 11.70 -11.19 -1.36
N ASP A 288 11.55 -10.64 -2.55
CA ASP A 288 12.23 -11.10 -3.75
C ASP A 288 13.73 -10.72 -3.75
N LEU A 289 14.08 -9.53 -3.25
CA LEU A 289 15.44 -8.98 -3.35
C LEU A 289 16.32 -9.30 -2.13
N ALA A 290 15.73 -9.50 -0.95
CA ALA A 290 16.49 -9.75 0.27
C ALA A 290 16.24 -11.15 0.84
N LYS A 291 14.99 -11.57 1.06
CA LYS A 291 14.69 -12.87 1.69
C LYS A 291 15.06 -14.04 0.78
N ASP A 292 14.67 -14.00 -0.49
CA ASP A 292 15.00 -15.07 -1.45
C ASP A 292 16.49 -15.12 -1.78
N ALA A 293 17.13 -13.94 -1.90
CA ALA A 293 18.57 -13.84 -2.02
C ALA A 293 19.28 -14.47 -0.81
N TYR A 294 18.85 -14.13 0.41
CA TYR A 294 19.41 -14.68 1.65
C TYR A 294 19.22 -16.20 1.75
N HIS A 295 18.02 -16.71 1.46
CA HIS A 295 17.73 -18.15 1.42
C HIS A 295 18.58 -18.90 0.40
N SER A 296 19.05 -18.21 -0.65
CA SER A 296 19.94 -18.78 -1.66
C SER A 296 21.42 -18.75 -1.25
N THR A 297 21.75 -18.19 -0.08
CA THR A 297 23.12 -18.17 0.45
C THR A 297 23.39 -19.36 1.37
N ASN A 298 24.66 -19.56 1.72
CA ASN A 298 25.06 -20.49 2.78
C ASN A 298 24.98 -19.89 4.20
N SER A 299 24.39 -18.69 4.35
CA SER A 299 24.28 -17.92 5.59
C SER A 299 25.62 -17.60 6.29
N LYS A 300 26.73 -17.56 5.53
CA LYS A 300 28.05 -17.16 6.01
C LYS A 300 28.62 -16.09 5.12
N ASP A 301 28.80 -14.87 5.65
CA ASP A 301 29.22 -13.73 4.83
C ASP A 301 28.26 -13.58 3.63
N GLU A 302 26.99 -13.38 3.99
CA GLU A 302 25.84 -13.44 3.11
C GLU A 302 25.79 -12.24 2.14
N TYR A 303 26.25 -11.06 2.54
CA TYR A 303 26.09 -9.84 1.73
C TYR A 303 26.76 -9.92 0.35
N PRO A 304 28.02 -10.38 0.21
CA PRO A 304 28.62 -10.59 -1.12
C PRO A 304 27.85 -11.62 -1.95
N GLN A 305 27.33 -12.67 -1.31
CA GLN A 305 26.57 -13.73 -1.99
C GLN A 305 25.21 -13.22 -2.47
N MET A 306 24.49 -12.48 -1.63
CA MET A 306 23.22 -11.84 -1.99
C MET A 306 23.42 -10.85 -3.14
N THR A 307 24.49 -10.05 -3.10
CA THR A 307 24.82 -9.10 -4.18
C THR A 307 25.11 -9.82 -5.49
N LEU A 308 25.88 -10.91 -5.45
CA LEU A 308 26.16 -11.73 -6.64
C LEU A 308 24.89 -12.42 -7.17
N TRP A 309 24.03 -12.89 -6.28
CA TRP A 309 22.74 -13.49 -6.63
C TRP A 309 21.87 -12.48 -7.37
N LEU A 310 21.79 -11.25 -6.86
CA LEU A 310 21.05 -10.15 -7.49
C LEU A 310 21.62 -9.79 -8.87
N ASP A 311 22.94 -9.63 -9.01
CA ASP A 311 23.59 -9.33 -10.31
C ASP A 311 23.32 -10.46 -11.33
N CYS A 312 23.41 -11.73 -10.91
CA CYS A 312 23.06 -12.85 -11.77
C CYS A 312 21.60 -12.80 -12.21
N HIS A 313 20.68 -12.55 -11.27
CA HIS A 313 19.25 -12.51 -11.54
C HIS A 313 18.88 -11.36 -12.49
N GLU A 314 19.43 -10.16 -12.28
CA GLU A 314 19.26 -9.01 -13.18
C GLU A 314 19.78 -9.31 -14.58
N ARG A 315 20.96 -9.93 -14.72
CA ARG A 315 21.52 -10.31 -16.02
C ARG A 315 20.64 -11.32 -16.75
N ILE A 316 20.09 -12.30 -16.05
CA ILE A 316 19.16 -13.28 -16.62
C ILE A 316 17.89 -12.57 -17.11
N LEU A 317 17.31 -11.68 -16.30
CA LEU A 317 16.12 -10.90 -16.68
C LEU A 317 16.39 -10.00 -17.90
N LEU A 318 17.54 -9.33 -17.95
CA LEU A 318 17.94 -8.52 -19.10
C LEU A 318 18.13 -9.37 -20.37
N HIS A 319 18.74 -10.56 -20.23
CA HIS A 319 18.93 -11.46 -21.35
C HIS A 319 17.59 -12.00 -21.89
N ASP A 320 16.69 -12.39 -21.00
CA ASP A 320 15.33 -12.81 -21.34
C ASP A 320 14.54 -11.70 -22.06
N LYS A 321 14.60 -10.45 -21.57
CA LYS A 321 14.03 -9.28 -22.26
C LYS A 321 14.61 -9.10 -23.66
N TYR A 322 15.93 -9.25 -23.82
CA TYR A 322 16.59 -9.18 -25.12
C TYR A 322 16.11 -10.30 -26.07
N LEU A 323 15.99 -11.54 -25.59
CA LEU A 323 15.49 -12.66 -26.39
C LEU A 323 14.05 -12.42 -26.86
N ARG A 324 13.16 -11.93 -25.98
CA ARG A 324 11.78 -11.59 -26.37
C ARG A 324 11.74 -10.52 -27.44
N TRP A 325 12.51 -9.44 -27.28
CA TRP A 325 12.61 -8.39 -28.29
C TRP A 325 13.11 -8.92 -29.64
N ARG A 326 14.13 -9.78 -29.64
CA ARG A 326 14.62 -10.43 -30.86
C ARG A 326 13.56 -11.29 -31.53
N LEU A 327 12.85 -12.12 -30.77
CA LEU A 327 11.82 -13.02 -31.30
C LEU A 327 10.60 -12.26 -31.84
N SER A 328 10.19 -11.16 -31.20
CA SER A 328 9.09 -10.32 -31.71
C SER A 328 9.45 -9.59 -32.99
N THR A 329 10.71 -9.15 -33.13
CA THR A 329 11.20 -8.51 -34.36
C THR A 329 11.21 -9.50 -35.53
N VAL A 330 11.68 -10.73 -35.30
CA VAL A 330 11.68 -11.80 -36.33
C VAL A 330 10.26 -12.23 -36.73
N ALA A 331 9.30 -12.18 -35.81
CA ALA A 331 7.91 -12.47 -36.11
C ALA A 331 7.27 -11.42 -37.04
N LEU A 332 7.68 -10.15 -36.93
CA LEU A 332 7.23 -9.05 -37.81
C LEU A 332 7.86 -9.13 -39.21
N ASP A 333 9.13 -9.54 -39.32
CA ASP A 333 9.80 -9.72 -40.62
C ASP A 333 9.19 -10.87 -41.45
N ASN A 334 8.61 -11.88 -40.81
CA ASN A 334 8.02 -13.04 -41.48
C ASN A 334 6.57 -12.83 -41.97
N SER A 335 5.89 -11.73 -41.59
CA SER A 335 4.53 -11.41 -42.04
C SER A 335 4.45 -10.65 -43.38
N GLY A 336 5.58 -10.38 -44.04
CA GLY A 336 5.60 -9.88 -45.43
C GLY A 336 5.24 -8.40 -45.62
N ASP A 337 5.00 -7.64 -44.54
CA ASP A 337 4.90 -6.19 -44.63
C ASP A 337 6.31 -5.56 -44.67
N GLN A 338 6.54 -4.70 -45.65
CA GLN A 338 7.84 -4.08 -45.94
C GLN A 338 8.46 -3.40 -44.71
N PRO A 339 9.81 -3.37 -44.60
CA PRO A 339 10.50 -2.65 -43.55
C PRO A 339 10.42 -1.14 -43.84
N LEU A 340 9.35 -0.50 -43.37
CA LEU A 340 9.45 0.91 -43.04
C LEU A 340 10.52 1.03 -41.96
N LEU A 341 11.44 1.98 -42.15
CA LEU A 341 12.54 2.36 -41.26
C LEU A 341 12.32 1.93 -39.80
N PRO A 342 13.36 1.44 -39.09
CA PRO A 342 13.22 1.04 -37.69
C PRO A 342 12.44 2.13 -36.98
N PRO A 343 11.31 1.81 -36.32
CA PRO A 343 10.56 2.83 -35.62
C PRO A 343 11.57 3.53 -34.71
N PRO A 344 11.56 4.88 -34.66
CA PRO A 344 12.43 5.60 -33.73
C PRO A 344 12.32 4.90 -32.39
N PRO A 345 13.45 4.68 -31.66
CA PRO A 345 13.47 3.89 -30.44
C PRO A 345 12.25 4.30 -29.66
N LEU A 346 11.27 3.41 -29.55
CA LEU A 346 9.95 3.77 -29.06
C LEU A 346 10.24 4.46 -27.74
N LEU A 347 10.07 5.79 -27.70
CA LEU A 347 9.95 6.53 -26.45
C LEU A 347 9.06 5.63 -25.62
N PRO A 348 9.54 5.12 -24.46
CA PRO A 348 8.88 4.03 -23.78
C PRO A 348 7.42 4.42 -23.72
N LYS A 349 6.58 3.72 -24.51
CA LYS A 349 5.14 3.96 -24.46
C LYS A 349 4.86 3.79 -22.99
N CYS A 350 4.40 4.87 -22.37
CA CYS A 350 4.06 4.93 -20.95
C CYS A 350 3.51 3.55 -20.57
N PRO A 351 4.10 2.84 -19.59
CA PRO A 351 3.61 1.51 -19.24
C PRO A 351 2.10 1.65 -19.15
N LEU A 352 1.39 0.96 -20.04
CA LEU A 352 -0.06 0.97 -19.95
C LEU A 352 -0.30 0.41 -18.56
N LEU A 353 -0.88 1.22 -17.67
CA LEU A 353 -1.25 0.79 -16.32
C LEU A 353 -2.18 -0.43 -16.35
N VAL A 354 -2.70 -0.76 -17.54
CA VAL A 354 -3.46 -1.95 -17.86
C VAL A 354 -2.72 -2.70 -18.98
N PHE A 355 -2.03 -3.78 -18.62
CA PHE A 355 -1.53 -4.74 -19.60
C PHE A 355 -2.71 -5.43 -20.32
N PRO A 356 -2.54 -5.91 -21.56
CA PRO A 356 -3.57 -6.66 -22.25
C PRO A 356 -3.97 -7.90 -21.44
N CYS A 357 -5.26 -8.03 -21.11
CA CYS A 357 -5.78 -9.21 -20.43
C CYS A 357 -6.12 -10.31 -21.43
N GLU A 358 -5.59 -11.50 -21.20
CA GLU A 358 -5.98 -12.73 -21.89
C GLU A 358 -7.09 -13.46 -21.12
N VAL A 359 -8.06 -14.02 -21.84
CA VAL A 359 -9.16 -14.79 -21.25
C VAL A 359 -8.75 -16.26 -21.12
N LYS A 360 -8.68 -16.78 -19.90
CA LYS A 360 -8.44 -18.20 -19.61
C LYS A 360 -9.69 -18.84 -19.02
N MET A 361 -10.18 -19.87 -19.68
CA MET A 361 -11.35 -20.66 -19.26
C MET A 361 -11.05 -22.15 -19.36
N SER A 362 -11.85 -22.97 -18.68
CA SER A 362 -11.72 -24.43 -18.79
C SER A 362 -12.01 -24.88 -20.23
N GLN A 363 -11.25 -25.87 -20.71
CA GLN A 363 -11.47 -26.43 -22.05
C GLN A 363 -12.82 -27.15 -22.18
N ARG A 364 -13.39 -27.58 -21.05
CA ARG A 364 -14.70 -28.25 -20.97
C ARG A 364 -15.66 -27.40 -20.15
N HIS A 365 -16.93 -27.42 -20.54
CA HIS A 365 -18.02 -26.79 -19.80
C HIS A 365 -18.08 -27.39 -18.40
N THR A 366 -18.44 -26.57 -17.41
CA THR A 366 -18.59 -27.04 -16.03
C THR A 366 -19.86 -27.85 -15.87
N GLU A 367 -20.95 -27.37 -16.47
CA GLU A 367 -22.24 -28.06 -16.49
C GLU A 367 -22.75 -28.20 -17.93
N TYR A 368 -23.25 -29.38 -18.28
CA TYR A 368 -23.74 -29.66 -19.62
C TYR A 368 -25.28 -29.60 -19.66
N GLY A 369 -25.82 -28.90 -20.66
CA GLY A 369 -27.25 -28.96 -20.96
C GLY A 369 -28.16 -28.41 -19.85
N VAL A 370 -27.76 -27.29 -19.22
CA VAL A 370 -28.55 -26.55 -18.24
C VAL A 370 -29.76 -25.93 -18.94
N SER A 371 -30.96 -26.11 -18.38
CA SER A 371 -32.18 -25.55 -18.97
C SER A 371 -32.23 -24.02 -18.86
N LEU A 372 -32.88 -23.35 -19.81
CA LEU A 372 -33.03 -21.88 -19.77
C LEU A 372 -33.80 -21.40 -18.53
N ASP A 373 -34.71 -22.21 -17.99
CA ASP A 373 -35.46 -21.89 -16.77
C ASP A 373 -34.55 -22.00 -15.53
N THR A 374 -33.71 -23.04 -15.47
CA THR A 374 -32.67 -23.17 -14.43
C THR A 374 -31.69 -22.00 -14.44
N ILE A 375 -31.36 -21.45 -15.61
CA ILE A 375 -30.49 -20.27 -15.72
C ILE A 375 -31.16 -19.02 -15.12
N LYS A 376 -32.45 -18.83 -15.33
CA LYS A 376 -33.18 -17.70 -14.75
C LYS A 376 -33.30 -17.82 -13.24
N GLU A 377 -33.62 -19.02 -12.75
CA GLU A 377 -33.93 -19.26 -11.34
C GLU A 377 -32.69 -19.49 -10.49
N SER A 378 -31.84 -20.45 -10.85
CA SER A 378 -30.69 -20.87 -10.05
C SER A 378 -29.45 -19.99 -10.27
N TYR A 379 -29.21 -19.54 -11.51
CA TYR A 379 -28.10 -18.65 -11.85
C TYR A 379 -28.47 -17.16 -11.74
N ARG A 380 -29.71 -16.85 -11.32
CA ARG A 380 -30.26 -15.48 -11.17
C ARG A 380 -30.18 -14.60 -12.41
N ALA A 381 -30.09 -15.20 -13.60
CA ALA A 381 -30.02 -14.48 -14.88
C ALA A 381 -31.42 -14.30 -15.48
N SER A 382 -32.27 -13.52 -14.81
CA SER A 382 -33.70 -13.35 -15.17
C SER A 382 -33.92 -12.86 -16.61
N CYS A 383 -33.01 -12.04 -17.14
CA CYS A 383 -33.08 -11.49 -18.49
C CYS A 383 -32.29 -12.31 -19.54
N PHE A 384 -31.82 -13.53 -19.21
CA PHE A 384 -30.89 -14.29 -20.06
C PHE A 384 -31.40 -14.48 -21.50
N ASN A 385 -32.66 -14.87 -21.68
CA ASN A 385 -33.23 -15.11 -23.01
C ASN A 385 -33.24 -13.85 -23.86
N THR A 386 -33.60 -12.70 -23.29
CA THR A 386 -33.62 -11.41 -23.98
C THR A 386 -32.22 -10.96 -24.37
N VAL A 387 -31.24 -11.14 -23.48
CA VAL A 387 -29.83 -10.80 -23.74
C VAL A 387 -29.24 -11.71 -24.82
N LEU A 388 -29.52 -13.01 -24.76
CA LEU A 388 -29.06 -13.98 -25.75
C LEU A 388 -29.67 -13.71 -27.12
N ALA A 389 -30.97 -13.37 -27.20
CA ALA A 389 -31.63 -12.97 -28.43
C ALA A 389 -30.97 -11.72 -29.06
N ARG A 390 -30.73 -10.68 -28.25
CA ARG A 390 -30.02 -9.47 -28.69
C ARG A 390 -28.61 -9.78 -29.20
N TYR A 391 -27.88 -10.63 -28.48
CA TYR A 391 -26.53 -11.04 -28.87
C TYR A 391 -26.51 -11.78 -30.22
N ILE A 392 -27.43 -12.73 -30.42
CA ILE A 392 -27.54 -13.49 -31.68
C ILE A 392 -27.91 -12.56 -32.85
N ILE A 393 -28.82 -11.61 -32.64
CA ILE A 393 -29.22 -10.66 -33.68
C ILE A 393 -28.07 -9.72 -34.02
N HIS A 394 -27.37 -9.20 -33.01
CA HIS A 394 -26.22 -8.34 -33.23
C HIS A 394 -25.10 -9.05 -33.98
N LEU A 395 -24.86 -10.34 -33.71
CA LEU A 395 -23.91 -11.16 -34.48
C LEU A 395 -24.33 -11.36 -35.93
N LYS A 396 -25.63 -11.52 -36.21
CA LYS A 396 -26.17 -11.71 -37.56
C LYS A 396 -26.23 -10.41 -38.36
N HIS A 397 -26.43 -9.28 -37.68
CA HIS A 397 -26.57 -7.95 -38.25
C HIS A 397 -25.71 -6.93 -37.50
N PRO A 398 -24.37 -6.94 -37.68
CA PRO A 398 -23.47 -6.00 -37.02
C PRO A 398 -23.76 -4.53 -37.37
N GLU A 399 -24.40 -4.29 -38.51
CA GLU A 399 -24.80 -2.98 -39.01
C GLU A 399 -26.04 -2.39 -38.31
N PHE A 400 -26.80 -3.20 -37.56
CA PHE A 400 -28.01 -2.71 -36.90
C PHE A 400 -27.68 -1.82 -35.71
N PRO A 401 -28.26 -0.60 -35.64
CA PRO A 401 -28.20 0.21 -34.43
C PRO A 401 -28.96 -0.48 -33.29
N GLN A 402 -28.55 -0.19 -32.05
CA GLN A 402 -29.03 -0.88 -30.84
C GLN A 402 -30.56 -0.95 -30.68
N ARG A 403 -31.29 0.07 -31.19
CA ARG A 403 -32.75 0.11 -31.22
C ARG A 403 -33.36 -0.95 -32.15
N GLN A 404 -32.77 -1.16 -33.32
CA GLN A 404 -33.23 -2.19 -34.27
C GLN A 404 -32.92 -3.59 -33.74
N VAL A 405 -31.76 -3.78 -33.11
CA VAL A 405 -31.42 -5.04 -32.41
C VAL A 405 -32.44 -5.36 -31.31
N THR A 406 -32.85 -4.35 -30.55
CA THR A 406 -33.82 -4.53 -29.46
C THR A 406 -35.19 -4.92 -29.98
N ASN A 407 -35.71 -4.22 -31.00
CA ASN A 407 -37.01 -4.54 -31.60
C ASN A 407 -37.01 -5.95 -32.22
N ALA A 408 -35.95 -6.31 -32.95
CA ALA A 408 -35.84 -7.63 -33.55
C ALA A 408 -35.70 -8.75 -32.50
N ALA A 409 -35.20 -8.45 -31.30
CA ALA A 409 -35.03 -9.42 -30.22
C ALA A 409 -36.34 -9.78 -29.51
N GLU A 410 -37.36 -8.93 -29.59
CA GLU A 410 -38.68 -9.19 -28.99
C GLU A 410 -39.41 -10.34 -29.69
N ASP A 411 -39.29 -10.43 -31.02
CA ASP A 411 -39.91 -11.48 -31.83
C ASP A 411 -38.99 -12.69 -32.08
N PHE A 412 -37.79 -12.71 -31.48
CA PHE A 412 -36.80 -13.75 -31.73
C PHE A 412 -37.02 -14.99 -30.86
N HIS A 413 -37.39 -16.10 -31.51
CA HIS A 413 -37.54 -17.39 -30.85
C HIS A 413 -36.20 -18.15 -30.75
N ILE A 414 -35.75 -18.47 -29.54
CA ILE A 414 -34.55 -19.28 -29.30
C ILE A 414 -34.87 -20.75 -29.62
N PRO A 415 -34.21 -21.39 -30.60
CA PRO A 415 -34.60 -22.72 -31.09
C PRO A 415 -34.15 -23.89 -30.21
N PHE A 416 -33.61 -23.62 -29.01
CA PHE A 416 -33.14 -24.62 -28.06
C PHE A 416 -33.51 -24.22 -26.62
N HIS A 417 -33.62 -25.22 -25.75
CA HIS A 417 -34.06 -25.05 -24.35
C HIS A 417 -32.94 -25.31 -23.33
N LYS A 418 -31.74 -25.68 -23.79
CA LYS A 418 -30.59 -26.03 -22.95
C LYS A 418 -29.31 -25.42 -23.50
N VAL A 419 -28.41 -24.99 -22.61
CA VAL A 419 -27.07 -24.50 -22.94
C VAL A 419 -26.04 -25.08 -21.98
N SER A 420 -24.80 -25.17 -22.44
CA SER A 420 -23.68 -25.54 -21.57
C SER A 420 -23.15 -24.30 -20.85
N VAL A 421 -22.82 -24.44 -19.57
CA VAL A 421 -22.42 -23.31 -18.72
C VAL A 421 -20.99 -23.50 -18.25
N PHE A 422 -20.22 -22.41 -18.30
CA PHE A 422 -18.89 -22.30 -17.71
C PHE A 422 -19.02 -21.47 -16.44
N HIS A 423 -18.65 -22.05 -15.30
CA HIS A 423 -18.79 -21.39 -14.02
C HIS A 423 -17.73 -20.32 -13.74
N ARG A 424 -16.60 -20.39 -14.45
CA ARG A 424 -15.46 -19.51 -14.19
C ARG A 424 -14.75 -19.09 -15.47
N ILE A 425 -14.54 -17.79 -15.59
CA ILE A 425 -13.68 -17.16 -16.59
C ILE A 425 -12.63 -16.36 -15.82
N LYS A 426 -11.34 -16.52 -16.16
CA LYS A 426 -10.25 -15.73 -15.57
C LYS A 426 -9.70 -14.77 -16.61
N PHE A 427 -9.46 -13.53 -16.22
CA PHE A 427 -8.68 -12.58 -16.98
C PHE A 427 -7.26 -12.57 -16.42
N ILE A 428 -6.30 -12.89 -17.28
CA ILE A 428 -4.91 -13.04 -16.90
C ILE A 428 -4.10 -11.98 -17.61
N SER A 429 -3.22 -11.33 -16.86
CA SER A 429 -2.24 -10.40 -17.39
C SER A 429 -0.85 -10.98 -17.19
N HIS A 430 0.02 -10.67 -18.13
CA HIS A 430 1.45 -10.88 -17.99
C HIS A 430 2.10 -9.53 -17.74
N ASP A 431 2.72 -9.37 -16.57
CA ASP A 431 3.55 -8.20 -16.30
C ASP A 431 4.96 -8.47 -16.84
N PRO A 432 5.37 -7.84 -17.96
CA PRO A 432 6.68 -8.03 -18.55
C PRO A 432 7.82 -7.46 -17.70
N PHE A 433 7.49 -6.70 -16.65
CA PHE A 433 8.43 -6.12 -15.70
C PHE A 433 8.47 -6.87 -14.36
N SER A 434 7.61 -7.87 -14.17
CA SER A 434 7.62 -8.74 -12.99
C SER A 434 8.87 -9.63 -12.94
N THR A 435 9.27 -10.03 -11.73
CA THR A 435 10.34 -11.01 -11.48
C THR A 435 10.06 -12.37 -12.11
N ASN A 436 8.79 -12.70 -12.36
CA ASN A 436 8.38 -13.83 -13.18
C ASN A 436 7.43 -13.39 -14.31
N PRO A 437 7.97 -12.90 -15.43
CA PRO A 437 7.16 -12.37 -16.54
C PRO A 437 6.29 -13.43 -17.22
N SER A 438 6.58 -14.71 -16.99
CA SER A 438 5.84 -15.86 -17.51
C SER A 438 4.73 -16.32 -16.56
N ALA A 439 4.59 -15.72 -15.37
CA ALA A 439 3.54 -16.07 -14.44
C ALA A 439 2.19 -15.53 -14.93
N ASP A 440 1.18 -16.40 -14.90
CA ASP A 440 -0.21 -16.00 -15.08
C ASP A 440 -0.68 -15.20 -13.85
N ILE A 441 -0.76 -13.87 -13.96
CA ILE A 441 -1.36 -13.03 -12.93
C ILE A 441 -2.85 -12.92 -13.21
N VAL A 442 -3.69 -13.54 -12.37
CA VAL A 442 -5.15 -13.38 -12.47
C VAL A 442 -5.50 -11.97 -12.01
N VAL A 443 -5.90 -11.11 -12.94
CA VAL A 443 -6.31 -9.72 -12.67
C VAL A 443 -7.75 -9.68 -12.19
N ASP A 444 -8.60 -10.50 -12.79
CA ASP A 444 -10.02 -10.57 -12.48
C ASP A 444 -10.58 -11.96 -12.81
N SER A 445 -11.73 -12.31 -12.24
CA SER A 445 -12.46 -13.51 -12.63
C SER A 445 -13.97 -13.34 -12.52
N ILE A 446 -14.68 -13.74 -13.56
CA ILE A 446 -16.14 -13.83 -13.55
C ILE A 446 -16.54 -15.21 -13.03
N HIS A 447 -17.44 -15.19 -12.04
CA HIS A 447 -18.06 -16.36 -11.45
C HIS A 447 -19.55 -16.38 -11.80
N SER A 448 -20.05 -17.54 -12.21
CA SER A 448 -21.47 -17.74 -12.49
C SER A 448 -21.99 -19.02 -11.84
N GLU A 449 -21.46 -19.39 -10.68
CA GLU A 449 -21.89 -20.59 -9.95
C GLU A 449 -23.25 -20.34 -9.29
N PRO A 450 -24.23 -21.25 -9.40
CA PRO A 450 -25.48 -21.12 -8.65
C PRO A 450 -25.23 -21.51 -7.17
N PRO A 451 -26.06 -21.04 -6.22
CA PRO A 451 -25.94 -21.42 -4.82
C PRO A 451 -26.01 -22.94 -4.65
N GLY A 452 -25.00 -23.52 -4.01
CA GLY A 452 -24.88 -24.96 -3.77
C GLY A 452 -25.30 -25.36 -2.36
N LEU A 453 -25.42 -26.66 -2.11
CA LEU A 453 -25.49 -27.20 -0.75
C LEU A 453 -24.14 -27.84 -0.41
N ASP A 454 -23.62 -27.56 0.78
CA ASP A 454 -22.46 -28.28 1.27
C ASP A 454 -22.82 -29.74 1.60
N LYS A 455 -21.81 -30.55 1.93
CA LYS A 455 -21.97 -31.96 2.35
C LYS A 455 -22.83 -32.15 3.62
N TYR A 456 -23.22 -31.06 4.28
CA TYR A 456 -24.06 -31.03 5.47
C TYR A 456 -25.45 -30.41 5.20
N GLY A 457 -25.79 -30.15 3.94
CA GLY A 457 -27.09 -29.59 3.54
C GLY A 457 -27.26 -28.11 3.84
N LYS A 458 -26.16 -27.38 4.11
CA LYS A 458 -26.18 -25.93 4.32
C LYS A 458 -25.98 -25.21 2.99
N VAL A 459 -26.79 -24.18 2.74
CA VAL A 459 -26.68 -23.34 1.54
C VAL A 459 -25.33 -22.61 1.55
N ILE A 460 -24.51 -22.88 0.53
CA ILE A 460 -23.33 -22.12 0.16
C ILE A 460 -23.81 -20.99 -0.77
N PRO A 461 -23.73 -19.72 -0.35
CA PRO A 461 -24.03 -18.61 -1.26
C PRO A 461 -23.10 -18.66 -2.47
N ALA A 462 -23.64 -18.30 -3.65
CA ALA A 462 -22.87 -18.10 -4.87
C ALA A 462 -21.81 -17.00 -4.71
#